data_AF-A0A1S7QLR5-F1
#
_entry.id   AF-A0A1S7QLR5-F1
#
_cell.length_a   1.000
_cell.length_b   1.000
_cell.length_c   1.000
_cell.angle_alpha   90.00
_cell.angle_beta   90.00
_cell.angle_gamma   90.00
#
_symmetry.space_group_name_H-M   'P 1'
#
loop_
_entity.id
_entity.type
_entity.pdbx_description
1 polymer ?
#
loop_
_entity_poly.entity_id
_entity_poly.type
_entity_poly.pdbx_seq_one_letter_code
_entity_poly.pdbx_strand_id
1 'polypeptide(L)'
;MIVGAVLSAILLLTLIAFPRHLKPVVICLLLIWTATAAFVMYDWWRGSQRLEHIVATASFDASCADPALPIRVSFRNDNTVAVERLTYTLEGFEPAFRASVAFDPYQVSERRIEAGETFAACRSFRLRNNERVEPQRLEWRVTVISAEFD
;
A
#
# COMPACT_ATOMS: atom_id res chain seq x y z
N MET A 1 -15.79 11.45 0.03
CA MET A 1 -16.85 11.08 -0.96
C MET A 1 -18.17 11.83 -0.74
N ILE A 2 -18.70 11.92 0.49
CA ILE A 2 -20.00 12.57 0.76
C ILE A 2 -20.01 14.08 0.42
N VAL A 3 -18.93 14.80 0.73
CA VAL A 3 -18.82 16.24 0.45
C VAL A 3 -18.93 16.55 -1.06
N GLY A 4 -18.29 15.74 -1.90
CA GLY A 4 -18.36 15.91 -3.37
C GLY A 4 -19.76 15.64 -3.94
N ALA A 5 -20.49 14.67 -3.39
CA ALA A 5 -21.87 14.39 -3.79
C ALA A 5 -22.82 15.52 -3.37
N VAL A 6 -22.66 16.06 -2.16
CA VAL A 6 -23.49 17.16 -1.63
C VAL A 6 -23.27 18.45 -2.43
N LEU A 7 -22.02 18.79 -2.75
CA LEU A 7 -21.72 19.94 -3.60
C LEU A 7 -22.30 19.80 -5.00
N SER A 8 -22.26 18.59 -5.58
CA SER A 8 -22.83 18.31 -6.90
C SER A 8 -24.36 18.44 -6.92
N ALA A 9 -25.04 18.04 -5.83
CA ALA A 9 -26.49 18.14 -5.72
C ALA A 9 -26.99 19.59 -5.57
N ILE A 10 -26.36 20.38 -4.69
CA ILE A 10 -26.69 21.80 -4.49
C ILE A 10 -26.52 22.58 -5.80
N LEU A 11 -25.46 22.25 -6.52
CA LEU A 11 -25.12 22.83 -7.80
C LEU A 11 -26.15 22.51 -8.90
N LEU A 12 -26.58 21.25 -9.03
CA LEU A 12 -27.62 20.85 -9.98
C LEU A 12 -28.93 21.61 -9.73
N LEU A 13 -29.30 21.77 -8.46
CA LEU A 13 -30.47 22.55 -8.07
C LEU A 13 -30.33 24.05 -8.45
N THR A 14 -29.15 24.64 -8.25
CA THR A 14 -28.90 26.04 -8.66
C THR A 14 -28.87 26.23 -10.18
N LEU A 15 -28.40 25.24 -10.95
CA LEU A 15 -28.40 25.25 -12.42
C LEU A 15 -29.81 25.20 -13.01
N ILE A 16 -30.72 24.43 -12.38
CA ILE A 16 -32.13 24.36 -12.76
C ILE A 16 -32.84 25.69 -12.44
N ALA A 17 -32.54 26.30 -11.29
CA ALA A 17 -33.21 27.51 -10.83
C ALA A 17 -32.75 28.81 -11.54
N PHE A 18 -31.50 28.89 -12.03
CA PHE A 18 -30.91 30.13 -12.56
C PHE A 18 -30.19 29.97 -13.91
N PRO A 19 -30.92 29.78 -15.04
CA PRO A 19 -30.34 29.47 -16.35
C PRO A 19 -29.51 30.63 -16.97
N ARG A 20 -29.64 31.87 -16.47
CA ARG A 20 -28.82 33.01 -16.94
C ARG A 20 -27.36 32.95 -16.45
N HIS A 21 -27.07 32.23 -15.37
CA HIS A 21 -25.73 32.11 -14.81
C HIS A 21 -25.05 30.78 -15.17
N LEU A 22 -25.61 30.06 -16.14
CA LEU A 22 -25.21 28.69 -16.49
C LEU A 22 -23.75 28.62 -16.99
N LYS A 23 -23.32 29.56 -17.85
CA LYS A 23 -21.93 29.63 -18.34
C LYS A 23 -20.89 29.84 -17.21
N PRO A 24 -20.99 30.87 -16.36
CA PRO A 24 -20.02 31.06 -15.28
C PRO A 24 -20.06 29.93 -14.25
N VAL A 25 -21.22 29.35 -13.94
CA VAL A 25 -21.33 28.21 -13.02
C VAL A 25 -20.61 26.98 -13.57
N VAL A 26 -20.77 26.67 -14.87
CA VAL A 26 -20.07 25.56 -15.53
C VAL A 26 -18.55 25.79 -15.55
N ILE A 27 -18.08 27.02 -15.78
CA ILE A 27 -16.64 27.34 -15.74
C ILE A 27 -16.10 27.15 -14.31
N CYS A 28 -16.78 27.67 -13.29
CA CYS A 28 -16.38 27.48 -11.89
C CYS A 28 -16.31 26.00 -11.52
N LEU A 29 -17.27 25.19 -12.00
CA LEU A 29 -17.22 23.75 -11.79
C LEU A 29 -16.02 23.09 -12.43
N LEU A 30 -15.75 23.43 -13.68
CA LEU A 30 -14.63 22.87 -14.41
C LEU A 30 -13.32 23.21 -13.70
N LEU A 31 -13.20 24.41 -13.14
CA LEU A 31 -12.05 24.80 -12.30
C LEU A 31 -11.97 23.99 -11.00
N ILE A 32 -13.08 23.81 -10.28
CA ILE A 32 -13.10 23.02 -9.04
C ILE A 32 -12.74 21.56 -9.33
N TRP A 33 -13.31 20.97 -10.38
CA TRP A 33 -13.02 19.59 -10.78
C TRP A 33 -11.58 19.41 -11.23
N THR A 34 -11.04 20.33 -12.02
CA THR A 34 -9.64 20.25 -12.47
C THR A 34 -8.67 20.43 -11.31
N ALA A 35 -8.92 21.38 -10.40
CA ALA A 35 -8.11 21.55 -9.19
C ALA A 35 -8.17 20.30 -8.28
N THR A 36 -9.36 19.73 -8.09
CA THR A 36 -9.53 18.51 -7.28
C THR A 36 -8.81 17.31 -7.93
N ALA A 37 -8.96 17.13 -9.24
CA ALA A 37 -8.28 16.06 -9.96
C ALA A 37 -6.76 16.22 -9.90
N ALA A 38 -6.24 17.44 -10.09
CA ALA A 38 -4.82 17.74 -9.97
C ALA A 38 -4.29 17.46 -8.56
N PHE A 39 -5.05 17.83 -7.52
CA PHE A 39 -4.68 17.55 -6.14
C PHE A 39 -4.61 16.04 -5.86
N VAL A 40 -5.63 15.27 -6.26
CA VAL A 40 -5.65 13.82 -6.08
C VAL A 40 -4.51 13.12 -6.84
N MET A 41 -4.21 13.56 -8.06
CA MET A 41 -3.08 13.02 -8.83
C MET A 41 -1.73 13.36 -8.18
N TYR A 42 -1.56 14.57 -7.65
CA TYR A 42 -0.36 14.97 -6.93
C TYR A 42 -0.15 14.16 -5.65
N ASP A 43 -1.21 13.99 -4.87
CA ASP A 43 -1.19 13.21 -3.63
C ASP A 43 -0.85 11.74 -3.89
N TRP A 44 -1.50 11.14 -4.90
CA TRP A 44 -1.17 9.78 -5.36
C TRP A 44 0.30 9.68 -5.75
N TRP A 45 0.79 10.56 -6.62
CA TRP A 45 2.16 10.51 -7.13
C TRP A 45 3.19 10.62 -6.00
N ARG A 46 2.97 11.54 -5.05
CA ARG A 46 3.80 11.67 -3.85
C ARG A 46 3.76 10.39 -3.00
N GLY A 47 2.59 9.80 -2.80
CA GLY A 47 2.43 8.55 -2.06
C GLY A 47 3.19 7.39 -2.69
N SER A 48 3.11 7.23 -4.02
CA SER A 48 3.86 6.21 -4.76
C SER A 48 5.37 6.40 -4.65
N GLN A 49 5.88 7.64 -4.75
CA GLN A 49 7.31 7.89 -4.57
C GLN A 49 7.78 7.50 -3.16
N ARG A 50 7.00 7.79 -2.11
CA ARG A 50 7.36 7.41 -0.74
C ARG A 50 7.41 5.90 -0.54
N LEU A 51 6.55 5.14 -1.23
CA LEU A 51 6.58 3.68 -1.21
C LEU A 51 7.86 3.10 -1.83
N GLU A 52 8.38 3.71 -2.89
CA GLU A 52 9.64 3.29 -3.53
C GLU A 52 10.86 3.43 -2.60
N HIS A 53 10.77 4.30 -1.60
CA HIS A 53 11.80 4.48 -0.55
C HIS A 53 11.67 3.47 0.61
N ILE A 54 10.79 2.48 0.52
CA ILE A 54 10.73 1.40 1.50
C ILE A 54 11.40 0.16 0.94
N VAL A 55 12.56 -0.20 1.48
CA VAL A 55 13.26 -1.42 1.09
C VAL A 55 12.72 -2.57 1.92
N ALA A 56 12.03 -3.50 1.25
CA ALA A 56 11.46 -4.69 1.87
C ALA A 56 12.20 -5.94 1.40
N THR A 57 12.62 -6.77 2.35
CA THR A 57 13.29 -8.05 2.08
C THR A 57 12.68 -9.14 2.92
N ALA A 58 12.64 -10.36 2.39
CA ALA A 58 12.19 -11.55 3.11
C ALA A 58 13.14 -12.70 2.82
N SER A 59 13.47 -13.47 3.84
CA SER A 59 14.29 -14.68 3.70
C SER A 59 14.00 -15.66 4.82
N PHE A 60 14.26 -16.94 4.56
CA PHE A 60 14.35 -17.92 5.62
C PHE A 60 15.50 -17.54 6.57
N ASP A 61 15.26 -17.55 7.88
CA ASP A 61 16.26 -17.21 8.89
C ASP A 61 16.17 -18.19 10.06
N ALA A 62 17.20 -19.02 10.23
CA ALA A 62 17.27 -19.99 11.31
C ALA A 62 17.46 -19.35 12.70
N SER A 63 17.71 -18.03 12.78
CA SER A 63 17.78 -17.29 14.04
C SER A 63 16.42 -16.90 14.61
N CYS A 64 15.32 -17.10 13.85
CA CYS A 64 13.97 -16.93 14.37
C CYS A 64 13.72 -17.90 15.54
N ALA A 65 13.37 -17.34 16.70
CA ALA A 65 13.25 -18.11 17.94
C ALA A 65 12.10 -19.13 17.92
N ASP A 66 11.01 -18.82 17.22
CA ASP A 66 9.87 -19.72 17.05
C ASP A 66 10.00 -20.48 15.71
N PRO A 67 10.13 -21.81 15.72
CA PRO A 67 10.20 -22.61 14.50
C PRO A 67 8.93 -22.55 13.65
N ALA A 68 7.79 -22.12 14.21
CA ALA A 68 6.56 -21.86 13.46
C ALA A 68 6.60 -20.56 12.63
N LEU A 69 7.59 -19.69 12.88
CA LEU A 69 7.77 -18.39 12.23
C LEU A 69 9.14 -18.28 11.52
N PRO A 70 9.48 -19.17 10.57
CA PRO A 70 10.85 -19.30 10.08
C PRO A 70 11.29 -18.20 9.08
N ILE A 71 10.38 -17.31 8.68
CA ILE A 71 10.65 -16.30 7.65
C ILE A 71 10.88 -14.95 8.29
N ARG A 72 12.09 -14.41 8.15
CA ARG A 72 12.38 -13.05 8.59
C ARG A 72 12.04 -12.07 7.48
N VAL A 73 11.10 -11.19 7.78
CA VAL A 73 10.75 -10.05 6.92
C VAL A 73 11.37 -8.81 7.54
N SER A 74 12.01 -7.98 6.72
CA SER A 74 12.56 -6.69 7.15
C SER A 74 12.16 -5.57 6.21
N PHE A 75 11.89 -4.42 6.82
CA PHE A 75 11.49 -3.19 6.17
C PHE A 75 12.43 -2.09 6.64
N ARG A 76 13.11 -1.45 5.69
CA ARG A 76 13.90 -0.24 5.94
C ARG A 76 13.18 0.95 5.34
N ASN A 77 12.90 1.94 6.17
CA ASN A 77 12.25 3.17 5.75
C ASN A 77 13.31 4.21 5.37
N ASP A 78 13.63 4.35 4.09
CA ASP A 78 14.57 5.37 3.59
C ASP A 78 13.90 6.74 3.36
N ASN A 79 12.65 6.92 3.80
CA ASN A 79 11.99 8.23 3.77
C ASN A 79 12.44 9.13 4.92
N THR A 80 12.12 10.42 4.78
CA THR A 80 12.28 11.43 5.84
C THR A 80 11.09 11.53 6.80
N VAL A 81 10.04 10.73 6.57
CA VAL A 81 8.82 10.67 7.39
C VAL A 81 8.62 9.26 7.93
N ALA A 82 7.95 9.13 9.06
CA ALA A 82 7.64 7.84 9.65
C ALA A 82 6.53 7.12 8.87
N VAL A 83 6.60 5.79 8.87
CA VAL A 83 5.54 4.91 8.38
C VAL A 83 4.73 4.46 9.58
N GLU A 84 3.46 4.86 9.66
CA GLU A 84 2.56 4.48 10.76
C GLU A 84 2.10 3.04 10.62
N ARG A 85 1.71 2.66 9.40
CA ARG A 85 1.20 1.33 9.07
C ARG A 85 1.65 0.92 7.68
N LEU A 86 2.22 -0.26 7.57
CA LEU A 86 2.65 -0.83 6.30
C LEU A 86 1.84 -2.10 6.02
N THR A 87 1.22 -2.19 4.85
CA THR A 87 0.54 -3.39 4.37
C THR A 87 1.39 -4.08 3.32
N TYR A 88 1.61 -5.39 3.46
CA TYR A 88 2.45 -6.16 2.57
C TYR A 88 1.92 -7.56 2.30
N THR A 89 2.40 -8.17 1.24
CA THR A 89 2.17 -9.57 0.91
C THR A 89 3.50 -10.32 1.01
N LEU A 90 3.48 -11.47 1.66
CA LEU A 90 4.61 -12.40 1.71
C LEU A 90 4.34 -13.56 0.75
N GLU A 91 5.29 -13.82 -0.14
CA GLU A 91 5.21 -14.89 -1.13
C GLU A 91 6.48 -15.73 -1.10
N GLY A 92 6.32 -17.05 -1.26
CA GLY A 92 7.42 -17.98 -1.47
C GLY A 92 7.31 -18.61 -2.83
N PHE A 93 8.37 -18.52 -3.63
CA PHE A 93 8.46 -19.08 -4.97
C PHE A 93 9.45 -20.23 -4.99
N GLU A 94 9.14 -21.28 -5.76
CA GLU A 94 10.18 -22.23 -6.13
C GLU A 94 11.05 -21.62 -7.25
N PRO A 95 12.38 -21.78 -7.22
CA PRO A 95 13.29 -21.12 -8.19
C PRO A 95 12.95 -21.38 -9.66
N ALA A 96 12.31 -22.51 -9.98
CA ALA A 96 11.94 -22.88 -11.35
C ALA A 96 10.51 -22.43 -11.75
N PHE A 97 9.69 -21.99 -10.80
CA PHE A 97 8.28 -21.71 -11.02
C PHE A 97 7.97 -20.22 -10.80
N ARG A 98 7.10 -19.68 -11.67
CA ARG A 98 6.61 -18.30 -11.54
C ARG A 98 5.41 -18.15 -10.61
N ALA A 99 4.79 -19.25 -10.21
CA ALA A 99 3.66 -19.24 -9.29
C ALA A 99 4.18 -19.34 -7.84
N SER A 100 3.61 -18.53 -6.95
CA SER A 100 3.90 -18.63 -5.53
C SER A 100 3.30 -19.92 -4.95
N VAL A 101 4.14 -20.68 -4.27
CA VAL A 101 3.76 -21.90 -3.54
C VAL A 101 3.38 -21.58 -2.09
N ALA A 102 3.87 -20.46 -1.55
CA ALA A 102 3.42 -19.87 -0.30
C ALA A 102 2.85 -18.47 -0.56
N PHE A 103 1.71 -18.14 0.03
CA PHE A 103 1.05 -16.87 -0.20
C PHE A 103 0.28 -16.41 1.04
N ASP A 104 0.77 -15.34 1.67
CA ASP A 104 0.10 -14.66 2.78
C ASP A 104 -0.09 -13.19 2.46
N PRO A 105 -1.27 -12.80 1.96
CA PRO A 105 -1.55 -11.44 1.56
C PRO A 105 -1.97 -10.57 2.75
N TYR A 106 -1.90 -9.25 2.54
CA TYR A 106 -2.46 -8.22 3.43
C TYR A 106 -2.00 -8.30 4.89
N GLN A 107 -0.74 -8.67 5.09
CA GLN A 107 -0.09 -8.60 6.39
C GLN A 107 0.18 -7.13 6.74
N VAL A 108 0.19 -6.82 8.03
CA VAL A 108 0.37 -5.45 8.53
C VAL A 108 1.60 -5.38 9.43
N SER A 109 2.35 -4.28 9.37
CA SER A 109 3.43 -4.01 10.32
C SER A 109 2.87 -3.89 11.75
N GLU A 110 3.55 -4.50 12.70
CA GLU A 110 3.13 -4.48 14.11
C GLU A 110 3.39 -3.13 14.78
N ARG A 111 4.30 -2.34 14.22
CA ARG A 111 4.67 -1.04 14.76
C ARG A 111 4.93 0.00 13.67
N ARG A 112 4.93 1.24 14.14
CA ARG A 112 5.46 2.41 13.43
C ARG A 112 6.96 2.21 13.17
N ILE A 113 7.40 2.61 11.97
CA ILE A 113 8.79 2.56 11.51
C ILE A 113 9.24 4.00 11.31
N GLU A 114 10.18 4.46 12.14
CA GLU A 114 10.67 5.84 12.07
C GLU A 114 11.49 6.08 10.79
N ALA A 115 11.73 7.36 10.47
CA ALA A 115 12.57 7.74 9.33
C ALA A 115 13.99 7.19 9.49
N GLY A 116 14.52 6.50 8.46
CA GLY A 116 15.82 5.84 8.48
C GLY A 116 15.88 4.55 9.29
N GLU A 117 14.76 4.12 9.90
CA GLU A 117 14.74 2.94 10.76
C GLU A 117 14.60 1.64 9.95
N THR A 118 15.19 0.56 10.47
CA THR A 118 14.92 -0.81 9.99
C THR A 118 14.12 -1.58 11.04
N PHE A 119 12.96 -2.08 10.63
CA PHE A 119 12.17 -3.03 11.40
C PHE A 119 12.31 -4.42 10.80
N ALA A 120 12.41 -5.45 11.65
CA ALA A 120 12.40 -6.84 11.21
C ALA A 120 11.56 -7.69 12.16
N ALA A 121 10.85 -8.66 11.60
CA ALA A 121 10.04 -9.59 12.36
C ALA A 121 10.01 -10.98 11.71
N CYS A 122 9.87 -12.00 12.54
CA CYS A 122 9.67 -13.37 12.11
C CYS A 122 8.18 -13.62 11.79
N ARG A 123 7.92 -14.35 10.72
CA ARG A 123 6.58 -14.60 10.17
C ARG A 123 6.40 -16.07 9.83
N SER A 124 5.19 -16.56 10.10
CA SER A 124 4.71 -17.81 9.54
C SER A 124 4.47 -17.63 8.05
N PHE A 125 4.37 -18.76 7.35
CA PHE A 125 3.89 -18.79 5.99
C PHE A 125 2.83 -19.87 5.83
N ARG A 126 1.90 -19.68 4.89
CA ARG A 126 0.93 -20.68 4.47
C ARG A 126 1.22 -21.14 3.06
N LEU A 127 1.34 -22.45 2.89
CA LEU A 127 1.40 -23.07 1.57
C LEU A 127 0.03 -23.02 0.90
N ARG A 128 0.03 -22.73 -0.40
CA ARG A 128 -1.16 -22.66 -1.23
C ARG A 128 -1.77 -24.04 -1.52
N ASN A 129 -0.91 -25.06 -1.56
CA ASN A 129 -1.25 -26.46 -1.79
C ASN A 129 -0.72 -27.33 -0.63
N ASN A 130 -1.20 -28.58 -0.52
CA ASN A 130 -0.73 -29.57 0.46
C ASN A 130 0.64 -30.20 0.12
N GLU A 131 1.45 -29.53 -0.69
CA GLU A 131 2.79 -29.99 -1.03
C GLU A 131 3.74 -29.81 0.15
N ARG A 132 4.73 -30.69 0.31
CA ARG A 132 5.77 -30.55 1.34
C ARG A 132 6.98 -29.89 0.70
N VAL A 133 7.08 -28.57 0.86
CA VAL A 133 8.24 -27.81 0.38
C VAL A 133 9.04 -27.29 1.56
N GLU A 134 10.37 -27.44 1.49
CA GLU A 134 11.28 -26.92 2.50
C GLU A 134 11.39 -25.38 2.35
N PRO A 135 11.07 -24.58 3.39
CA PRO A 135 11.05 -23.12 3.27
C PRO A 135 12.41 -22.50 2.94
N GLN A 136 13.51 -23.18 3.30
CA GLN A 136 14.88 -22.75 2.99
C GLN A 136 15.23 -22.82 1.49
N ARG A 137 14.47 -23.58 0.69
CA ARG A 137 14.66 -23.69 -0.77
C ARG A 137 13.81 -22.70 -1.56
N LEU A 138 12.92 -21.98 -0.88
CA LEU A 138 12.04 -21.01 -1.52
C LEU A 138 12.72 -19.65 -1.64
N GLU A 139 12.49 -19.02 -2.77
CA GLU A 139 12.76 -17.61 -2.96
C GLU A 139 11.63 -16.80 -2.33
N TRP A 140 11.94 -16.16 -1.20
CA TRP A 140 10.98 -15.33 -0.49
C TRP A 140 10.96 -13.92 -1.07
N ARG A 141 9.76 -13.43 -1.33
CA ARG A 141 9.52 -12.07 -1.78
C ARG A 141 8.50 -11.42 -0.87
N VAL A 142 8.79 -10.19 -0.49
CA VAL A 142 7.83 -9.31 0.16
C VAL A 142 7.50 -8.18 -0.80
N THR A 143 6.20 -7.95 -0.99
CA THR A 143 5.69 -6.87 -1.83
C THR A 143 4.91 -5.92 -0.93
N VAL A 144 5.37 -4.68 -0.82
CA VAL A 144 4.64 -3.63 -0.10
C VAL A 144 3.43 -3.21 -0.96
N ILE A 145 2.23 -3.29 -0.39
CA ILE A 145 0.97 -2.95 -1.06
C ILE A 145 0.63 -1.48 -0.80
N SER A 146 0.76 -1.04 0.44
CA SER A 146 0.45 0.33 0.85
C SER A 146 1.20 0.70 2.13
N ALA A 147 1.35 2.00 2.36
CA ALA A 147 1.93 2.55 3.57
C ALA A 147 1.17 3.83 3.95
N GLU A 148 0.83 3.94 5.22
CA GLU A 148 0.30 5.14 5.87
C GLU A 148 1.50 5.90 6.44
N PHE A 149 1.61 7.18 6.09
CA PHE A 149 2.70 8.07 6.52
C PHE A 149 2.14 9.20 7.36
N ASP A 150 2.97 9.73 8.26
CA ASP A 150 2.74 10.99 9.00
C ASP A 150 2.75 12.21 8.05
#